data_AF-A0A928HJ75-F1
#
_entry.id   AF-A0A928HJ75-F1
#
_cell.length_a   1.000
_cell.length_b   1.000
_cell.length_c   1.000
_cell.angle_alpha   90.00
_cell.angle_beta   90.00
_cell.angle_gamma   90.00
#
_symmetry.space_group_name_H-M   'P 1'
#
loop_
_entity.id
_entity.type
_entity.pdbx_description
1 polymer ?
#
loop_
_entity_poly.entity_id
_entity_poly.type
_entity_poly.pdbx_seq_one_letter_code
_entity_poly.pdbx_strand_id
1 'polypeptide(L)'
;MKKGFTLIELLVVVLIIGILSAVALPQYHTAVDKARFARLMPVVKALKLAAETYYLANGTYPTAIDELDIAPPAGCTIPAGDNAILCETEWYDLKKDSDLNVAGYIGKRNTPLDGGYRVWLDHSPYPGKEQCVVVADTPRQHRLCKTVGMETVVSIGFK
;
A
#
# COMPACT_ATOMS: atom_id res chain seq x y z
N MET A 1 21.84 -37.78 -38.35
CA MET A 1 22.29 -36.37 -38.43
C MET A 1 21.42 -35.55 -37.49
N LYS A 2 21.98 -34.97 -36.43
CA LYS A 2 21.23 -34.06 -35.54
C LYS A 2 21.09 -32.71 -36.26
N LYS A 3 19.85 -32.30 -36.55
CA LYS A 3 19.56 -30.94 -37.05
C LYS A 3 19.95 -29.94 -35.96
N GLY A 4 20.99 -29.16 -36.20
CA GLY A 4 21.37 -28.05 -35.33
C GLY A 4 20.46 -26.84 -35.58
N PHE A 5 20.15 -26.11 -34.51
CA PHE A 5 19.46 -24.82 -34.59
C PHE A 5 20.30 -23.84 -35.41
N THR A 6 19.66 -23.02 -36.25
CA THR A 6 20.38 -21.99 -37.00
C THR A 6 20.57 -20.73 -36.15
N LEU A 7 21.69 -20.01 -36.36
CA LEU A 7 21.94 -18.73 -35.67
C LEU A 7 20.86 -17.69 -36.00
N ILE A 8 20.32 -17.72 -37.22
CA ILE A 8 19.26 -16.80 -37.64
C ILE A 8 17.92 -17.09 -36.95
N GLU A 9 17.57 -18.36 -36.72
CA GLU A 9 16.38 -18.73 -35.94
C GLU A 9 16.48 -18.18 -34.52
N LEU A 10 17.63 -18.34 -33.88
CA LEU A 10 17.83 -17.81 -32.52
C LEU A 10 17.76 -16.28 -32.48
N LEU A 11 18.28 -15.60 -33.50
CA LEU A 11 18.27 -14.13 -33.58
C LEU A 11 16.85 -13.57 -33.72
N VAL A 12 16.01 -14.15 -34.58
CA VAL A 12 14.63 -13.70 -34.75
C VAL A 12 13.81 -13.95 -33.47
N VAL A 13 14.05 -15.06 -32.76
CA VAL A 13 13.35 -15.37 -31.51
C VAL A 13 13.68 -14.35 -30.42
N VAL A 14 14.95 -14.00 -30.20
CA VAL A 14 15.31 -13.01 -29.18
C VAL A 14 14.82 -11.60 -29.54
N LEU A 15 14.75 -11.27 -30.83
CA LEU A 15 14.18 -10.00 -31.30
C LEU A 15 12.68 -9.91 -30.97
N ILE A 16 11.91 -10.96 -31.24
CA ILE A 16 10.47 -10.98 -30.92
C ILE A 16 10.25 -10.92 -29.41
N ILE A 17 10.98 -11.71 -28.61
CA ILE A 17 10.89 -11.68 -27.14
C ILE A 17 11.26 -10.28 -26.60
N GLY A 18 12.26 -9.64 -27.19
CA GLY A 18 12.67 -8.27 -26.85
C GLY A 18 11.53 -7.27 -26.98
N ILE A 19 10.85 -7.26 -28.14
CA ILE A 19 9.71 -6.35 -28.40
C ILE A 19 8.55 -6.61 -27.43
N LEU A 20 8.19 -7.89 -27.22
CA LEU A 20 7.10 -8.25 -26.31
C LEU A 20 7.42 -7.83 -24.86
N SER A 21 8.67 -8.01 -24.42
CA SER A 21 9.09 -7.67 -23.05
C SER A 21 9.02 -6.17 -22.76
N ALA A 22 9.39 -5.32 -23.73
CA ALA A 22 9.35 -3.86 -23.59
C ALA A 22 7.95 -3.31 -23.31
N VAL A 23 6.91 -3.90 -23.91
CA VAL A 23 5.51 -3.50 -23.70
C VAL A 23 4.92 -4.15 -22.43
N ALA A 24 5.28 -5.41 -22.15
CA ALA A 24 4.68 -6.19 -21.06
C ALA A 24 5.15 -5.74 -19.66
N LEU A 25 6.42 -5.40 -19.48
CA LEU A 25 6.99 -5.05 -18.18
C LEU A 25 6.28 -3.87 -17.46
N PRO A 26 6.05 -2.70 -18.08
CA PRO A 26 5.39 -1.58 -17.38
C PRO A 26 3.93 -1.90 -16.99
N GLN A 27 3.23 -2.69 -17.80
CA GLN A 27 1.88 -3.15 -17.49
C GLN A 27 1.89 -4.13 -16.32
N TYR A 28 2.83 -5.06 -16.29
CA TYR A 28 3.01 -6.00 -15.19
C TYR A 28 3.24 -5.29 -13.85
N HIS A 29 4.14 -4.29 -13.80
CA HIS A 29 4.39 -3.52 -12.58
C HIS A 29 3.13 -2.82 -12.06
N THR A 30 2.34 -2.22 -12.95
CA THR A 30 1.08 -1.55 -12.57
C THR A 30 0.05 -2.54 -12.01
N ALA A 31 -0.04 -3.74 -12.60
CA ALA A 31 -0.94 -4.79 -12.14
C ALA A 31 -0.55 -5.30 -10.74
N VAL A 32 0.75 -5.48 -10.48
CA VAL A 32 1.26 -5.87 -9.16
C VAL A 32 0.98 -4.79 -8.11
N ASP A 33 1.21 -3.51 -8.44
CA ASP A 33 0.94 -2.40 -7.52
C ASP A 33 -0.56 -2.33 -7.17
N LYS A 34 -1.43 -2.51 -8.17
CA LYS A 34 -2.89 -2.54 -7.96
C LYS A 34 -3.31 -3.71 -7.08
N ALA A 35 -2.70 -4.88 -7.25
CA ALA A 35 -2.98 -6.04 -6.41
C ALA A 35 -2.54 -5.81 -4.96
N ARG A 36 -1.38 -5.19 -4.74
CA ARG A 36 -0.92 -4.79 -3.40
C ARG A 36 -1.85 -3.76 -2.78
N PHE A 37 -2.27 -2.76 -3.54
CA PHE A 37 -3.23 -1.76 -3.10
C PHE A 37 -4.56 -2.38 -2.66
N ALA A 38 -5.09 -3.31 -3.46
CA ALA A 38 -6.33 -4.03 -3.15
C ALA A 38 -6.23 -4.89 -1.87
N ARG A 39 -5.02 -5.33 -1.49
CA ARG A 39 -4.77 -6.03 -0.21
C ARG A 39 -4.75 -5.08 0.99
N LEU A 40 -4.23 -3.87 0.81
CA LEU A 40 -4.18 -2.87 1.88
C LEU A 40 -5.57 -2.40 2.33
N MET A 41 -6.47 -2.15 1.38
CA MET A 41 -7.80 -1.58 1.63
C MET A 41 -8.61 -2.30 2.73
N PRO A 42 -8.83 -3.63 2.67
CA PRO A 42 -9.61 -4.32 3.70
C PRO A 42 -8.96 -4.26 5.09
N VAL A 43 -7.62 -4.32 5.16
CA VAL A 43 -6.90 -4.26 6.44
C VAL A 43 -7.01 -2.87 7.06
N VAL A 44 -6.84 -1.81 6.28
CA VAL A 44 -7.02 -0.42 6.75
C VAL A 44 -8.47 -0.18 7.20
N LYS A 45 -9.46 -0.72 6.49
CA LYS A 45 -10.87 -0.62 6.90
C LYS A 45 -11.16 -1.38 8.19
N ALA A 46 -10.57 -2.56 8.37
CA ALA A 46 -10.66 -3.31 9.62
C ALA A 46 -10.02 -2.56 10.79
N LEU A 47 -8.84 -1.94 10.56
CA LEU A 47 -8.18 -1.09 11.55
C LEU A 47 -9.00 0.14 11.92
N LYS A 48 -9.61 0.82 10.93
CA LYS A 48 -10.56 1.90 11.20
C LYS A 48 -11.68 1.40 12.10
N LEU A 49 -12.34 0.30 11.73
CA LEU A 49 -13.45 -0.23 12.52
C LEU A 49 -13.02 -0.56 13.95
N ALA A 50 -11.85 -1.20 14.13
CA ALA A 50 -11.30 -1.50 15.44
C ALA A 50 -11.05 -0.23 16.27
N ALA A 51 -10.46 0.81 15.66
CA ALA A 51 -10.24 2.10 16.32
C ALA A 51 -11.53 2.79 16.73
N GLU A 52 -12.57 2.78 15.88
CA GLU A 52 -13.89 3.32 16.23
C GLU A 52 -14.54 2.51 17.36
N THR A 53 -14.44 1.18 17.34
CA THR A 53 -15.00 0.35 18.42
C THR A 53 -14.29 0.59 19.76
N TYR A 54 -12.97 0.81 19.74
CA TYR A 54 -12.21 1.19 20.92
C TYR A 54 -12.66 2.55 21.46
N TYR A 55 -12.88 3.52 20.57
CA TYR A 55 -13.41 4.84 20.95
C TYR A 55 -14.79 4.72 21.62
N LEU A 56 -15.69 3.90 21.08
CA LEU A 56 -17.01 3.67 21.67
C LEU A 56 -16.94 3.04 23.07
N ALA A 57 -15.92 2.23 23.35
CA ALA A 57 -15.73 1.60 24.65
C ALA A 57 -15.05 2.51 25.68
N ASN A 58 -14.05 3.29 25.25
CA ASN A 58 -13.15 4.00 26.16
C ASN A 58 -13.29 5.53 26.13
N GLY A 59 -14.01 6.08 25.14
CA GLY A 59 -14.19 7.52 24.94
C GLY A 59 -12.98 8.25 24.33
N THR A 60 -11.90 7.53 24.03
CA THR A 60 -10.66 8.03 23.41
C THR A 60 -10.16 7.04 22.37
N TYR A 61 -9.39 7.51 21.38
CA TYR A 61 -8.71 6.61 20.44
C TYR A 61 -7.50 5.93 21.09
N PRO A 62 -7.14 4.73 20.63
CA PRO A 62 -6.01 3.99 21.19
C PRO A 62 -4.68 4.67 20.85
N THR A 63 -3.70 4.52 21.73
CA THR A 63 -2.38 5.15 21.56
C THR A 63 -1.39 4.27 20.79
N ALA A 64 -1.65 2.97 20.78
CA ALA A 64 -0.90 1.94 20.09
C ALA A 64 -1.84 0.90 19.47
N ILE A 65 -1.35 0.17 18.46
CA ILE A 65 -2.18 -0.81 17.74
C ILE A 65 -2.39 -2.09 18.56
N ASP A 66 -1.52 -2.40 19.51
CA ASP A 66 -1.66 -3.54 20.42
C ASP A 66 -2.81 -3.39 21.43
N GLU A 67 -3.39 -2.20 21.55
CA GLU A 67 -4.62 -1.94 22.31
C GLU A 67 -5.89 -2.33 21.53
N LEU A 68 -5.78 -2.58 20.23
CA LEU A 68 -6.90 -2.96 19.36
C LEU A 68 -7.10 -4.47 19.37
N ASP A 69 -8.36 -4.90 19.41
CA ASP A 69 -8.75 -6.30 19.22
C ASP A 69 -8.73 -6.67 17.72
N ILE A 70 -7.54 -6.65 17.13
CA ILE A 70 -7.31 -7.00 15.73
C ILE A 70 -6.14 -7.97 15.59
N ALA A 71 -6.35 -9.03 14.82
CA ALA A 71 -5.27 -9.91 14.41
C ALA A 71 -4.51 -9.29 13.24
N PRO A 72 -3.18 -9.14 13.32
CA PRO A 72 -2.40 -8.67 12.18
C PRO A 72 -2.48 -9.69 11.03
N PRO A 73 -2.34 -9.24 9.77
CA PRO A 73 -2.25 -10.16 8.63
C PRO A 73 -1.08 -11.15 8.80
N ALA A 74 -1.17 -12.31 8.16
CA ALA A 74 -0.14 -13.33 8.23
C ALA A 74 1.23 -12.78 7.77
N GLY A 75 2.28 -13.02 8.57
CA GLY A 75 3.62 -12.50 8.29
C GLY A 75 3.85 -11.05 8.72
N CYS A 76 2.89 -10.45 9.42
CA CYS A 76 3.04 -9.12 10.00
C CYS A 76 3.24 -9.20 11.53
N THR A 77 3.91 -8.19 12.08
CA THR A 77 4.19 -8.06 13.51
C THR A 77 3.71 -6.71 14.03
N ILE A 78 3.21 -6.68 15.27
CA ILE A 78 2.86 -5.47 16.00
C ILE A 78 3.93 -5.27 17.08
N PRO A 79 4.85 -4.31 16.93
CA PRO A 79 5.76 -3.96 18.00
C PRO A 79 4.98 -3.38 19.18
N ALA A 80 5.32 -3.79 20.41
CA ALA A 80 4.61 -3.34 21.60
C ALA A 80 4.72 -1.81 21.79
N GLY A 81 3.59 -1.16 22.07
CA GLY A 81 3.51 0.30 22.22
C GLY A 81 3.74 1.10 20.92
N ASP A 82 3.80 0.43 19.76
CA ASP A 82 3.92 1.08 18.47
C ASP A 82 2.53 1.32 17.87
N ASN A 83 2.40 2.41 17.11
CA ASN A 83 1.15 2.76 16.45
C ASN A 83 1.06 2.19 15.03
N ALA A 84 1.82 1.13 14.74
CA ALA A 84 1.95 0.65 13.38
C ALA A 84 2.25 -0.86 13.29
N ILE A 85 1.61 -1.52 12.31
CA ILE A 85 1.81 -2.93 11.96
C ILE A 85 2.90 -3.00 10.88
N LEU A 86 3.87 -3.89 11.06
CA LEU A 86 5.00 -4.08 10.14
C LEU A 86 4.90 -5.41 9.41
N CYS A 87 5.01 -5.39 8.09
CA CYS A 87 5.13 -6.58 7.25
C CYS A 87 6.35 -6.45 6.34
N GLU A 88 6.68 -7.51 5.58
CA GLU A 88 7.85 -7.50 4.70
C GLU A 88 7.72 -6.52 3.52
N THR A 89 6.52 -6.37 2.97
CA THR A 89 6.26 -5.58 1.75
C THR A 89 5.24 -4.47 1.96
N GLU A 90 4.71 -4.34 3.17
CA GLU A 90 3.71 -3.35 3.52
C GLU A 90 3.77 -3.03 5.01
N TRP A 91 3.16 -1.92 5.40
CA TRP A 91 2.96 -1.58 6.80
C TRP A 91 1.71 -0.72 6.94
N TYR A 92 1.17 -0.67 8.14
CA TYR A 92 -0.04 0.09 8.46
C TYR A 92 0.24 0.96 9.67
N ASP A 93 -0.40 2.12 9.76
CA ASP A 93 -0.26 3.03 10.89
C ASP A 93 -1.60 3.62 11.33
N LEU A 94 -1.64 3.93 12.62
CA LEU A 94 -2.68 4.68 13.28
C LEU A 94 -2.08 6.02 13.71
N LYS A 95 -2.52 7.12 13.10
CA LYS A 95 -2.16 8.46 13.55
C LYS A 95 -3.07 8.94 14.67
N LYS A 96 -2.45 9.42 15.75
CA LYS A 96 -3.10 9.74 17.04
C LYS A 96 -3.21 11.24 17.36
N ASP A 97 -2.72 12.12 16.48
CA ASP A 97 -2.68 13.57 16.68
C ASP A 97 -3.80 14.29 15.90
N SER A 98 -3.60 15.56 15.49
CA SER A 98 -4.57 16.34 14.70
C SER A 98 -5.03 15.64 13.42
N ASP A 99 -4.19 14.75 12.89
CA ASP A 99 -4.47 13.94 11.72
C ASP A 99 -4.99 12.55 12.15
N LEU A 100 -6.12 12.45 12.84
CA LEU A 100 -6.73 11.17 13.25
C LEU A 100 -7.11 10.32 12.03
N ASN A 101 -6.23 9.40 11.63
CA ASN A 101 -6.44 8.55 10.47
C ASN A 101 -5.72 7.21 10.61
N VAL A 102 -6.15 6.25 9.81
CA VAL A 102 -5.46 4.98 9.60
C VAL A 102 -4.93 4.97 8.17
N ALA A 103 -3.68 4.59 7.97
CA ALA A 103 -3.16 4.36 6.64
C ALA A 103 -2.43 3.02 6.52
N GLY A 104 -2.31 2.59 5.26
CA GLY A 104 -1.58 1.40 4.85
C GLY A 104 -0.70 1.76 3.67
N TYR A 105 0.54 1.28 3.68
CA TYR A 105 1.57 1.68 2.73
C TYR A 105 2.24 0.47 2.11
N ILE A 106 2.51 0.57 0.81
CA ILE A 106 3.28 -0.41 0.04
C ILE A 106 4.77 -0.08 0.18
N GLY A 107 5.54 -1.06 0.64
CA GLY A 107 6.97 -0.97 0.90
C GLY A 107 7.31 -1.28 2.34
N LYS A 108 8.61 -1.26 2.69
CA LYS A 108 9.04 -1.34 4.09
C LYS A 108 8.93 0.03 4.73
N ARG A 109 8.62 0.09 6.03
CA ARG A 109 8.68 1.35 6.79
C ARG A 109 10.08 1.97 6.63
N ASN A 110 10.17 3.29 6.51
CA ASN A 110 11.40 4.06 6.29
C ASN A 110 12.13 3.79 4.96
N THR A 111 11.48 3.15 3.98
CA THR A 111 11.98 3.06 2.60
C THR A 111 11.13 3.94 1.68
N PRO A 112 11.65 4.35 0.50
CA PRO A 112 10.86 5.09 -0.48
C PRO A 112 9.61 4.27 -0.83
N LEU A 113 8.44 4.76 -0.43
CA LEU A 113 7.19 4.03 -0.59
C LEU A 113 6.67 4.13 -2.02
N ASP A 114 6.04 3.05 -2.46
CA ASP A 114 5.41 2.95 -3.78
C ASP A 114 3.98 3.53 -3.80
N GLY A 115 3.39 3.82 -2.63
CA GLY A 115 2.04 4.38 -2.50
C GLY A 115 1.30 3.77 -1.32
N GLY A 116 0.15 4.34 -0.96
CA GLY A 116 -0.63 3.90 0.19
C GLY A 116 -2.09 4.31 0.11
N TYR A 117 -2.86 3.85 1.09
CA TYR A 117 -4.27 4.10 1.24
C TYR A 117 -4.51 4.65 2.64
N ARG A 118 -5.27 5.74 2.75
CA ARG A 118 -5.59 6.39 4.02
C ARG A 118 -7.09 6.55 4.17
N VAL A 119 -7.58 6.27 5.38
CA VAL A 119 -8.96 6.53 5.78
C VAL A 119 -8.98 7.33 7.06
N TRP A 120 -9.76 8.39 7.05
CA TRP A 120 -9.93 9.28 8.19
C TRP A 120 -10.96 8.72 9.19
N LEU A 121 -10.63 8.84 10.48
CA LEU A 121 -11.49 8.42 11.60
C LEU A 121 -12.64 9.42 11.79
N ASP A 122 -13.69 9.02 12.48
CA ASP A 122 -14.96 9.76 12.53
C ASP A 122 -14.89 11.06 13.35
N HIS A 123 -13.91 11.16 14.24
CA HIS A 123 -13.64 12.39 15.03
C HIS A 123 -12.47 13.21 14.48
N SER A 124 -12.02 12.88 13.27
CA SER A 124 -10.96 13.63 12.60
C SER A 124 -11.49 14.89 11.88
N PRO A 125 -10.61 15.77 11.36
CA PRO A 125 -11.04 16.91 10.55
C PRO A 125 -11.78 16.55 9.25
N TYR A 126 -11.62 15.32 8.75
CA TYR A 126 -12.17 14.86 7.47
C TYR A 126 -12.84 13.49 7.60
N PRO A 127 -13.90 13.34 8.41
CA PRO A 127 -14.44 12.05 8.81
C PRO A 127 -14.87 11.20 7.61
N GLY A 128 -14.45 9.93 7.60
CA GLY A 128 -14.81 8.98 6.55
C GLY A 128 -14.19 9.23 5.18
N LYS A 129 -13.36 10.27 5.02
CA LYS A 129 -12.67 10.54 3.76
C LYS A 129 -11.67 9.41 3.47
N GLU A 130 -11.72 8.89 2.25
CA GLU A 130 -10.77 7.90 1.75
C GLU A 130 -9.85 8.54 0.72
N GLN A 131 -8.54 8.27 0.82
CA GLN A 131 -7.54 8.91 -0.02
C GLN A 131 -6.45 7.94 -0.44
N CYS A 132 -5.92 8.15 -1.65
CA CYS A 132 -4.72 7.49 -2.13
C CYS A 132 -3.50 8.34 -1.79
N VAL A 133 -2.54 7.77 -1.09
CA VAL A 133 -1.35 8.46 -0.61
C VAL A 133 -0.17 8.15 -1.51
N VAL A 134 0.56 9.20 -1.93
CA VAL A 134 1.81 9.08 -2.69
C VAL A 134 2.92 9.78 -1.92
N VAL A 135 4.11 9.17 -1.83
CA VAL A 135 5.21 9.72 -0.99
C VAL A 135 6.33 10.32 -1.83
N ALA A 136 6.61 9.75 -3.00
CA ALA A 136 7.72 10.17 -3.85
C ALA A 136 7.28 11.04 -5.05
N ASP A 137 6.04 11.52 -5.07
CA ASP A 137 5.44 12.35 -6.13
C ASP A 137 5.79 11.88 -7.56
N THR A 138 5.78 10.55 -7.79
CA THR A 138 6.17 10.01 -9.11
C THR A 138 4.96 9.85 -10.03
N PRO A 139 5.14 9.98 -11.37
CA PRO A 139 4.05 9.78 -12.33
C PRO A 139 3.42 8.39 -12.29
N ARG A 140 4.19 7.36 -11.89
CA ARG A 140 3.69 5.98 -11.73
C ARG A 140 2.63 5.90 -10.63
N GLN A 141 2.89 6.57 -9.51
CA GLN A 141 2.01 6.57 -8.33
C GLN A 141 0.71 7.33 -8.60
N HIS A 142 0.80 8.47 -9.29
CA HIS A 142 -0.37 9.24 -9.72
C HIS A 142 -1.27 8.42 -10.65
N ARG A 143 -0.69 7.63 -11.56
CA ARG A 143 -1.47 6.72 -12.40
C ARG A 143 -2.15 5.64 -11.57
N LEU A 144 -1.48 5.06 -10.57
CA LEU A 144 -2.08 4.08 -9.67
C LEU A 144 -3.32 4.67 -8.97
N CYS A 145 -3.18 5.82 -8.31
CA CYS A 145 -4.31 6.46 -7.63
C CYS A 145 -5.47 6.79 -8.59
N LYS A 146 -5.16 7.28 -9.80
CA LYS A 146 -6.17 7.52 -10.84
C LYS A 146 -6.91 6.25 -11.26
N THR A 147 -6.23 5.09 -11.32
CA THR A 147 -6.88 3.81 -11.67
C THR A 147 -7.80 3.26 -10.58
N VAL A 148 -7.61 3.69 -9.32
CA VAL A 148 -8.49 3.32 -8.19
C VAL A 148 -9.61 4.34 -8.00
N GLY A 149 -9.53 5.51 -8.65
CA GLY A 149 -10.60 6.52 -8.64
C GLY A 149 -10.68 7.34 -7.35
N MET A 150 -9.61 7.37 -6.56
CA MET A 150 -9.55 8.12 -5.29
C MET A 150 -8.79 9.43 -5.43
N GLU A 151 -9.10 10.36 -4.53
CA GLU A 151 -8.34 11.60 -4.38
C GLU A 151 -6.89 11.28 -4.02
N THR A 152 -5.96 11.84 -4.79
CA THR A 152 -4.51 11.65 -4.59
C THR A 152 -3.99 12.72 -3.65
N VAL A 153 -3.19 12.32 -2.66
CA VAL A 153 -2.56 13.24 -1.71
C VAL A 153 -1.09 12.89 -1.58
N VAL A 154 -0.24 13.91 -1.66
CA VAL A 154 1.19 13.76 -1.43
C VAL A 154 1.45 13.81 0.08
N SER A 155 1.92 12.70 0.65
CA SER A 155 2.34 12.66 2.06
C SER A 155 3.79 13.13 2.16
N ILE A 156 3.97 14.41 2.46
CA ILE A 156 5.27 15.01 2.72
C ILE A 156 5.63 14.71 4.18
N GLY A 157 6.26 13.56 4.46
CA GLY A 157 6.81 13.32 5.79
C GLY A 157 6.93 11.85 6.17
N PHE A 158 8.08 11.26 5.89
CA PHE A 158 8.76 10.49 6.92
C PHE A 158 9.60 11.48 7.71
N LYS A 159 9.15 11.87 8.89
CA LYS A 159 10.02 12.39 9.94
C LYS A 159 9.98 11.40 11.09
#